data_AF-A0A2W6VRL5-F1
#
_entry.id   AF-A0A2W6VRL5-F1
#
_cell.length_a   1.000
_cell.length_b   1.000
_cell.length_c   1.000
_cell.angle_alpha   90.00
_cell.angle_beta   90.00
_cell.angle_gamma   90.00
#
_symmetry.space_group_name_H-M   'P 1'
#
loop_
_entity.id
_entity.type
_entity.pdbx_description
1 polymer ?
#
loop_
_entity_poly.entity_id
_entity_poly.type
_entity_poly.pdbx_seq_one_letter_code
_entity_poly.pdbx_strand_id
1 'polypeptide(L)'
;MEELASIIDKPITSTEVQRALSRFNLINHEFEPLEEGMPVERFLTDKAGGLQIEIRPDGSIGTIFLHSFGKDGFGQFQYPLVSGLTFYSTYSDVLHYMGSPSESAVLDPPIFGVSSWAKYATPSHTTHFSFGVSGIVLVTIMPIDWRPGGYGSG
;
A
#
# COMPACT_ATOMS: atom_id res chain seq x y z
N MET A 1 -1.31 -10.85 -2.72
CA MET A 1 -0.69 -9.79 -1.88
C MET A 1 0.72 -10.16 -1.40
N GLU A 2 0.95 -11.38 -0.91
CA GLU A 2 2.25 -11.78 -0.32
C GLU A 2 3.45 -11.63 -1.28
N GLU A 3 3.26 -11.96 -2.55
CA GLU A 3 4.30 -11.73 -3.59
C GLU A 3 4.62 -10.24 -3.79
N LEU A 4 3.65 -9.35 -3.58
CA LEU A 4 3.92 -7.90 -3.59
C LEU A 4 4.64 -7.47 -2.31
N ALA A 5 4.30 -8.05 -1.17
CA ALA A 5 5.00 -7.78 0.08
C ALA A 5 6.47 -8.26 0.05
N SER A 6 6.77 -9.36 -0.66
CA SER A 6 8.12 -9.91 -0.74
C SER A 6 9.08 -9.07 -1.58
N ILE A 7 8.58 -8.10 -2.36
CA ILE A 7 9.40 -7.23 -3.22
C ILE A 7 9.67 -5.84 -2.64
N ILE A 8 9.12 -5.53 -1.47
CA ILE A 8 9.44 -4.33 -0.70
C ILE A 8 10.96 -4.23 -0.47
N ASP A 9 11.51 -3.01 -0.55
CA ASP A 9 12.96 -2.70 -0.48
C ASP A 9 13.84 -3.28 -1.60
N LYS A 10 13.27 -3.98 -2.58
CA LYS A 10 14.05 -4.57 -3.68
C LYS A 10 14.21 -3.57 -4.84
N PRO A 11 15.35 -3.58 -5.55
CA PRO A 11 15.52 -2.76 -6.74
C PRO A 11 14.50 -3.11 -7.82
N ILE A 12 13.90 -2.10 -8.46
CA ILE A 12 12.94 -2.25 -9.56
C ILE A 12 13.50 -3.07 -10.74
N THR A 13 14.82 -3.07 -10.90
CA THR A 13 15.54 -3.80 -11.96
C THR A 13 15.76 -5.28 -11.64
N SER A 14 15.46 -5.73 -10.41
CA SER A 14 15.67 -7.12 -10.03
C SER A 14 14.68 -8.06 -10.75
N THR A 15 15.14 -9.26 -11.10
CA THR A 15 14.32 -10.28 -11.77
C THR A 15 13.11 -10.68 -10.93
N GLU A 16 13.23 -10.64 -9.60
CA GLU A 16 12.13 -10.94 -8.69
C GLU A 16 11.02 -9.88 -8.78
N VAL A 17 11.38 -8.59 -8.73
CA VAL A 17 10.43 -7.49 -8.89
C VAL A 17 9.77 -7.55 -10.26
N GLN A 18 10.56 -7.71 -11.33
CA GLN A 18 10.02 -7.80 -12.69
C GLN A 18 9.01 -8.96 -12.84
N ARG A 19 9.28 -10.11 -12.22
CA ARG A 19 8.37 -11.26 -12.22
C ARG A 19 7.10 -10.97 -11.42
N ALA A 20 7.21 -10.44 -10.21
CA ALA A 20 6.06 -10.11 -9.38
C ALA A 20 5.12 -9.09 -10.05
N LEU A 21 5.71 -8.18 -10.84
CA LEU A 21 5.00 -7.09 -11.49
C LEU A 21 4.51 -7.41 -12.92
N SER A 22 4.97 -8.51 -13.54
CA SER A 22 4.74 -8.78 -14.98
C SER A 22 3.27 -8.96 -15.38
N ARG A 23 2.38 -9.15 -14.41
CA ARG A 23 0.93 -9.34 -14.63
C ARG A 23 0.10 -8.06 -14.55
N PHE A 24 0.70 -6.94 -14.18
CA PHE A 24 0.02 -5.65 -14.02
C PHE A 24 0.32 -4.73 -15.21
N ASN A 25 -0.66 -3.91 -15.59
CA ASN A 25 -0.49 -2.94 -16.65
C ASN A 25 0.04 -1.61 -16.08
N LEU A 26 1.30 -1.62 -15.66
CA LEU A 26 1.91 -0.51 -14.94
C LEU A 26 2.34 0.62 -15.87
N ILE A 27 1.92 1.83 -15.54
CA ILE A 27 2.31 3.07 -16.20
C ILE A 27 3.22 3.85 -15.24
N ASN A 28 4.36 4.32 -15.73
CA ASN A 28 5.26 5.18 -14.95
C ASN A 28 4.68 6.60 -14.86
N HIS A 29 4.63 7.13 -13.65
CA HIS A 29 4.26 8.51 -13.35
C HIS A 29 5.38 9.15 -12.54
N GLU A 30 5.80 10.33 -12.95
CA GLU A 30 6.78 11.13 -12.23
C GLU A 30 6.13 12.48 -11.94
N PHE A 31 6.21 12.91 -10.68
CA PHE A 31 5.66 14.16 -10.22
C PHE A 31 6.80 15.07 -9.80
N GLU A 32 6.75 16.32 -10.27
CA GLU A 32 7.69 17.35 -9.85
C GLU A 32 7.71 17.46 -8.33
N PRO A 33 8.88 17.70 -7.72
CA PRO A 33 8.98 17.91 -6.28
C PRO A 33 8.04 19.02 -5.83
N LEU A 34 7.35 18.80 -4.70
CA LEU A 34 6.46 19.80 -4.13
C LEU A 34 7.21 21.02 -3.60
N GLU A 35 8.47 20.82 -3.19
CA GLU A 35 9.35 21.86 -2.66
C GLU A 35 10.80 21.68 -3.18
N GLU A 36 11.54 22.78 -3.26
CA GLU A 36 12.95 22.77 -3.67
C GLU A 36 13.78 21.95 -2.67
N GLY A 37 14.51 20.96 -3.18
CA GLY A 37 15.30 20.03 -2.37
C GLY A 37 14.59 18.71 -2.02
N MET A 38 13.30 18.57 -2.34
CA MET A 38 12.63 17.27 -2.26
C MET A 38 12.96 16.40 -3.49
N PRO A 39 13.03 15.07 -3.34
CA PRO A 39 13.17 14.19 -4.48
C PRO A 39 11.89 14.17 -5.32
N VAL A 40 12.03 13.87 -6.61
CA VAL A 40 10.91 13.58 -7.52
C VAL A 40 10.14 12.39 -6.99
N GLU A 41 8.82 12.50 -6.90
CA GLU A 41 7.98 11.36 -6.54
C GLU A 41 7.73 10.51 -7.78
N ARG A 42 8.03 9.21 -7.69
CA ARG A 42 7.93 8.28 -8.80
C ARG A 42 6.97 7.16 -8.43
N PHE A 43 6.03 6.87 -9.32
CA PHE A 43 5.04 5.83 -9.12
C PHE A 43 4.89 4.94 -10.35
N LEU A 44 4.68 3.65 -10.11
CA LEU A 44 4.10 2.74 -11.10
C LEU A 44 2.63 2.52 -10.77
N THR A 45 1.75 2.75 -11.74
CA THR A 45 0.31 2.74 -11.51
C THR A 45 -0.40 1.84 -12.51
N ASP A 46 -1.21 0.90 -11.99
CA ASP A 46 -2.25 0.19 -12.74
C ASP A 46 -3.60 0.62 -12.19
N LYS A 47 -4.13 1.72 -12.76
CA LYS A 47 -5.32 2.38 -12.24
C LYS A 47 -6.57 1.49 -12.39
N ALA A 48 -6.69 0.74 -13.48
CA ALA A 48 -7.79 -0.19 -13.68
C ALA A 48 -7.67 -1.42 -12.76
N GLY A 49 -6.44 -1.90 -12.54
CA GLY A 49 -6.13 -3.03 -11.67
C GLY A 49 -6.06 -2.71 -10.18
N GLY A 50 -6.24 -1.45 -9.78
CA GLY A 50 -6.27 -1.04 -8.38
C GLY A 50 -4.92 -1.08 -7.65
N LEU A 51 -3.82 -0.92 -8.38
CA LEU A 51 -2.45 -1.01 -7.83
C LEU A 51 -1.69 0.29 -8.09
N GLN A 52 -1.02 0.79 -7.06
CA GLN A 52 -0.05 1.87 -7.17
C GLN A 52 1.19 1.52 -6.34
N ILE A 53 2.37 1.82 -6.86
CA ILE A 53 3.65 1.51 -6.24
C ILE A 53 4.51 2.75 -6.24
N GLU A 54 4.93 3.22 -5.08
CA GLU A 54 5.93 4.26 -4.91
C GLU A 54 7.32 3.67 -5.14
N ILE A 55 8.13 4.36 -5.95
CA ILE A 55 9.52 4.03 -6.21
C ILE A 55 10.37 5.05 -5.46
N ARG A 56 11.25 4.57 -4.59
CA ARG A 56 12.18 5.40 -3.83
C ARG A 56 13.23 6.04 -4.73
N PRO A 57 13.92 7.11 -4.27
CA PRO A 57 14.96 7.79 -5.06
C PRO A 57 16.11 6.88 -5.51
N ASP A 58 16.41 5.82 -4.74
CA ASP A 58 17.43 4.82 -5.07
C ASP A 58 16.96 3.75 -6.08
N GLY A 59 15.70 3.84 -6.52
CA GLY A 59 15.09 2.89 -7.45
C GLY A 59 14.56 1.61 -6.80
N SER A 60 14.49 1.54 -5.47
CA SER A 60 13.85 0.43 -4.77
C SER A 60 12.33 0.60 -4.65
N ILE A 61 11.62 -0.51 -4.46
CA ILE A 61 10.19 -0.51 -4.16
C ILE A 61 9.99 0.05 -2.74
N GLY A 62 9.33 1.20 -2.63
CA GLY A 62 8.95 1.81 -1.37
C GLY A 62 7.60 1.28 -0.91
N THR A 63 6.55 2.05 -1.14
CA THR A 63 5.19 1.74 -0.71
C THR A 63 4.38 1.06 -1.81
N ILE A 64 3.59 0.04 -1.46
CA ILE A 64 2.59 -0.55 -2.36
C ILE A 64 1.20 -0.27 -1.82
N PHE A 65 0.34 0.29 -2.67
CA PHE A 65 -1.05 0.62 -2.39
C PHE A 65 -1.99 -0.29 -3.18
N LEU A 66 -2.91 -0.96 -2.49
CA LEU A 66 -3.96 -1.78 -3.07
C LEU A 66 -5.30 -1.12 -2.80
N HIS A 67 -5.95 -0.65 -3.85
CA HIS A 67 -7.14 0.20 -3.76
C HIS A 67 -8.43 -0.62 -3.77
N SER A 68 -9.41 -0.20 -2.98
CA SER A 68 -10.81 -0.58 -3.20
C SER A 68 -11.40 0.18 -4.39
N PHE A 69 -12.56 -0.27 -4.89
CA PHE A 69 -13.24 0.41 -6.00
C PHE A 69 -13.53 1.89 -5.68
N GLY A 70 -13.23 2.78 -6.62
CA GLY A 70 -13.62 4.19 -6.60
C GLY A 70 -12.72 5.10 -5.77
N LYS A 71 -11.80 4.56 -4.96
CA LYS A 71 -10.82 5.37 -4.24
C LYS A 71 -9.85 6.00 -5.22
N ASP A 72 -9.81 7.34 -5.28
CA ASP A 72 -8.89 8.12 -6.12
C ASP A 72 -9.01 7.80 -7.64
N GLY A 73 -10.17 7.28 -8.05
CA GLY A 73 -10.46 6.84 -9.41
C GLY A 73 -9.83 5.50 -9.79
N PHE A 74 -9.33 4.73 -8.83
CA PHE A 74 -8.83 3.38 -9.06
C PHE A 74 -9.97 2.36 -9.16
N GLY A 75 -9.76 1.33 -9.98
CA GLY A 75 -10.49 0.07 -9.87
C GLY A 75 -10.11 -0.66 -8.58
N GLN A 76 -10.87 -1.70 -8.25
CA GLN A 76 -10.54 -2.54 -7.09
C GLN A 76 -9.41 -3.50 -7.45
N PHE A 77 -8.44 -3.68 -6.56
CA PHE A 77 -7.43 -4.71 -6.69
C PHE A 77 -8.07 -6.11 -6.67
N GLN A 78 -7.83 -6.89 -7.74
CA GLN A 78 -8.57 -8.13 -8.02
C GLN A 78 -7.91 -9.40 -7.49
N TYR A 79 -6.70 -9.31 -6.95
CA TYR A 79 -5.98 -10.48 -6.42
C TYR A 79 -6.24 -10.65 -4.91
N PRO A 80 -6.12 -11.88 -4.38
CA PRO A 80 -6.33 -12.12 -2.95
C PRO A 80 -5.41 -11.27 -2.05
N LEU A 81 -6.00 -10.76 -0.95
CA LEU A 81 -5.24 -10.20 0.17
C LEU A 81 -4.69 -11.34 1.06
N VAL A 82 -3.93 -11.02 2.11
CA VAL A 82 -3.46 -12.05 3.09
C VAL A 82 -4.63 -12.86 3.62
N SER A 83 -4.36 -14.12 3.94
CA SER A 83 -5.26 -14.95 4.74
C SER A 83 -6.69 -15.06 4.17
N GLY A 84 -6.85 -14.92 2.84
CA GLY A 84 -8.14 -14.97 2.17
C GLY A 84 -9.02 -13.73 2.35
N LEU A 85 -8.49 -12.65 2.93
CA LEU A 85 -9.19 -11.39 3.09
C LEU A 85 -9.53 -10.78 1.72
N THR A 86 -10.61 -9.98 1.70
CA THR A 86 -11.07 -9.24 0.52
C THR A 86 -11.35 -7.80 0.91
N PHE A 87 -11.61 -6.92 -0.06
CA PHE A 87 -12.00 -5.53 0.25
C PHE A 87 -13.35 -5.42 0.97
N TYR A 88 -14.18 -6.46 0.95
CA TYR A 88 -15.42 -6.54 1.72
C TYR A 88 -15.19 -6.96 3.19
N SER A 89 -13.97 -7.40 3.54
CA SER A 89 -13.64 -7.77 4.91
C SER A 89 -13.70 -6.53 5.82
N THR A 90 -14.30 -6.72 6.99
CA THR A 90 -14.44 -5.71 8.04
C THR A 90 -13.23 -5.69 8.96
N TYR A 91 -13.15 -4.70 9.85
CA TYR A 91 -12.13 -4.65 10.90
C TYR A 91 -12.12 -5.94 11.74
N SER A 92 -13.31 -6.46 12.08
CA SER A 92 -13.45 -7.70 12.85
C SER A 92 -12.92 -8.92 12.10
N ASP A 93 -13.15 -9.00 10.77
CA ASP A 93 -12.62 -10.09 9.96
C ASP A 93 -11.09 -10.06 9.94
N VAL A 94 -10.50 -8.87 9.77
CA VAL A 94 -9.04 -8.71 9.77
C VAL A 94 -8.47 -9.15 11.12
N LEU A 95 -9.07 -8.75 12.25
CA LEU A 95 -8.64 -9.23 13.57
C LEU A 95 -8.75 -10.75 13.72
N HIS A 96 -9.81 -11.35 13.18
CA HIS A 96 -10.01 -12.79 13.25
C HIS A 96 -8.91 -13.57 12.51
N TYR A 97 -8.54 -13.11 11.30
CA TYR A 97 -7.56 -13.80 10.46
C TYR A 97 -6.10 -13.43 10.73
N MET A 98 -5.85 -12.20 11.18
CA MET A 98 -4.49 -11.66 11.38
C MET A 98 -4.08 -11.59 12.86
N GLY A 99 -5.03 -11.73 13.79
CA GLY A 99 -4.80 -11.55 15.21
C GLY A 99 -4.76 -10.07 15.62
N SER A 100 -4.07 -9.77 16.72
CA SER A 100 -3.96 -8.39 17.22
C SER A 100 -2.97 -7.57 16.39
N PRO A 101 -3.34 -6.32 15.98
CA PRO A 101 -2.44 -5.44 15.27
C PRO A 101 -1.34 -4.91 16.21
N SER A 102 -0.20 -4.53 15.63
CA SER A 102 0.87 -3.83 16.34
C SER A 102 0.43 -2.43 16.76
N GLU A 103 -0.35 -1.75 15.91
CA GLU A 103 -0.94 -0.43 16.19
C GLU A 103 -2.31 -0.35 15.50
N SER A 104 -3.25 0.39 16.09
CA SER A 104 -4.57 0.63 15.49
C SER A 104 -5.21 1.88 16.06
N ALA A 105 -6.12 2.50 15.31
CA ALA A 105 -6.96 3.57 15.83
C ALA A 105 -8.34 3.57 15.18
N VAL A 106 -9.31 4.12 15.91
CA VAL A 106 -10.62 4.54 15.40
C VAL A 106 -10.58 6.05 15.20
N LEU A 107 -11.11 6.51 14.07
CA LEU A 107 -11.19 7.91 13.70
C LEU A 107 -12.63 8.40 13.86
N ASP A 108 -12.82 9.34 14.79
CA ASP A 108 -14.11 9.99 15.02
C ASP A 108 -13.90 11.53 15.10
N PRO A 109 -14.33 12.30 14.09
CA PRO A 109 -15.07 11.85 12.89
C PRO A 109 -14.16 11.12 11.87
N PRO A 110 -14.75 10.34 10.93
CA PRO A 110 -14.01 9.73 9.83
C PRO A 110 -13.26 10.77 8.97
N ILE A 111 -12.06 10.43 8.53
CA ILE A 111 -11.19 11.32 7.72
C ILE A 111 -10.95 10.65 6.36
N PHE A 112 -11.22 11.37 5.26
CA PHE A 112 -11.07 10.87 3.89
C PHE A 112 -11.74 9.50 3.63
N GLY A 113 -12.91 9.27 4.23
CA GLY A 113 -13.65 8.01 4.09
C GLY A 113 -13.10 6.84 4.92
N VAL A 114 -12.07 7.08 5.75
CA VAL A 114 -11.50 6.12 6.70
C VAL A 114 -12.09 6.37 8.09
N SER A 115 -12.67 5.33 8.68
CA SER A 115 -13.23 5.33 10.05
C SER A 115 -12.31 4.63 11.05
N SER A 116 -11.43 3.75 10.60
CA SER A 116 -10.44 3.09 11.46
C SER A 116 -9.27 2.53 10.63
N TRP A 117 -8.18 2.19 11.29
CA TRP A 117 -7.06 1.50 10.67
C TRP A 117 -6.36 0.54 11.63
N ALA A 118 -5.70 -0.47 11.06
CA ALA A 118 -4.89 -1.45 11.77
C ALA A 118 -3.57 -1.70 11.03
N LYS A 119 -2.47 -1.74 11.78
CA LYS A 119 -1.11 -1.99 11.29
C LYS A 119 -0.60 -3.31 11.84
N TYR A 120 -0.05 -4.14 10.97
CA TYR A 120 0.61 -5.39 11.30
C TYR A 120 2.06 -5.33 10.86
N ALA A 121 2.99 -5.49 11.79
CA ALA A 121 4.41 -5.53 11.49
C ALA A 121 4.90 -6.98 11.38
N THR A 122 5.74 -7.23 10.37
CA THR A 122 6.58 -8.41 10.26
C THR A 122 8.05 -7.96 10.37
N PRO A 123 9.04 -8.88 10.44
CA PRO A 123 10.44 -8.49 10.44
C PRO A 123 10.89 -7.74 9.17
N SER A 124 10.18 -7.85 8.04
CA SER A 124 10.59 -7.25 6.77
C SER A 124 9.73 -6.07 6.31
N HIS A 125 8.48 -5.98 6.73
CA HIS A 125 7.55 -4.95 6.25
C HIS A 125 6.37 -4.77 7.21
N THR A 126 5.64 -3.67 7.04
CA THR A 126 4.35 -3.44 7.67
C THR A 126 3.23 -3.53 6.63
N THR A 127 2.07 -4.03 7.06
CA THR A 127 0.82 -3.99 6.30
C THR A 127 -0.21 -3.20 7.08
N HIS A 128 -0.78 -2.17 6.44
CA HIS A 128 -1.78 -1.29 7.02
C HIS A 128 -3.10 -1.53 6.29
N PHE A 129 -4.15 -1.79 7.06
CA PHE A 129 -5.52 -1.86 6.57
C PHE A 129 -6.25 -0.59 7.02
N SER A 130 -6.73 0.18 6.05
CA SER A 130 -7.62 1.32 6.30
C SER A 130 -9.05 0.87 6.01
N PHE A 131 -9.96 1.14 6.93
CA PHE A 131 -11.36 0.72 6.85
C PHE A 131 -12.27 1.92 6.71
N GLY A 132 -13.25 1.80 5.82
CA GLY A 132 -14.40 2.69 5.74
C GLY A 132 -15.62 2.06 6.38
N VAL A 133 -16.81 2.52 5.99
CA VAL A 133 -18.09 2.01 6.52
C VAL A 133 -18.42 0.58 6.07
N SER A 134 -17.92 0.17 4.89
CA SER A 134 -18.34 -1.09 4.23
C SER A 134 -17.23 -2.15 4.15
N GLY A 135 -16.06 -1.90 4.72
CA GLY A 135 -14.91 -2.81 4.63
C GLY A 135 -13.59 -2.06 4.47
N ILE A 136 -12.59 -2.76 3.93
CA ILE A 136 -11.27 -2.19 3.63
C ILE A 136 -11.40 -1.22 2.45
N VAL A 137 -10.83 -0.02 2.60
CA VAL A 137 -10.76 0.99 1.52
C VAL A 137 -9.36 1.11 0.92
N LEU A 138 -8.33 0.70 1.66
CA LEU A 138 -6.94 0.72 1.21
C LEU A 138 -6.15 -0.31 2.00
N VAL A 139 -5.29 -1.06 1.31
CA VAL A 139 -4.20 -1.82 1.93
C VAL A 139 -2.88 -1.17 1.51
N THR A 140 -2.05 -0.84 2.49
CA THR A 140 -0.73 -0.25 2.26
C THR A 140 0.35 -1.19 2.80
N ILE A 141 1.34 -1.52 1.97
CA ILE A 141 2.48 -2.36 2.35
C ILE A 141 3.73 -1.48 2.28
N MET A 142 4.52 -1.44 3.35
CA MET A 142 5.68 -0.56 3.47
C MET A 142 6.86 -1.24 4.15
N PRO A 143 8.10 -0.80 3.90
CA PRO A 143 9.26 -1.14 4.69
C PRO A 143 9.06 -0.77 6.16
N ILE A 144 9.70 -1.53 7.07
CA ILE A 144 9.47 -1.38 8.52
C ILE A 144 9.91 -0.01 9.06
N ASP A 145 10.89 0.61 8.41
CA ASP A 145 11.48 1.90 8.74
C ASP A 145 10.86 3.07 7.97
N TRP A 146 9.92 2.79 7.05
CA TRP A 146 9.36 3.81 6.15
C TRP A 146 8.14 4.50 6.75
N ARG A 147 8.01 5.80 6.43
CA ARG A 147 6.81 6.58 6.68
C ARG A 147 6.32 7.15 5.34
N PRO A 148 5.05 6.94 4.96
CA PRO A 148 4.52 7.51 3.73
C PRO A 148 4.49 9.03 3.86
N GLY A 149 4.98 9.75 2.83
CA GLY A 149 5.19 11.20 2.86
C GLY A 149 6.36 11.66 3.74
N GLY A 150 7.18 10.72 4.23
CA GLY A 150 8.26 10.97 5.17
C GLY A 150 9.60 11.23 4.52
N TYR A 151 9.72 12.27 3.69
CA TYR A 151 11.02 12.93 3.47
C TYR A 151 11.29 13.90 4.64
N GLY A 152 11.17 13.40 5.87
CA GLY A 152 11.51 14.12 7.07
C GLY A 152 13.01 13.94 7.35
N SER A 153 13.79 14.91 6.88
CA SER A 153 15.14 15.29 7.31
C SER A 153 15.83 14.37 8.34
N GLY A 154 16.88 13.68 7.91
CA GLY A 154 18.06 13.51 8.76
C GLY A 154 18.80 14.83 8.94
#